data_AF-A0A972XL27-F1
#
_entry.id   AF-A0A972XL27-F1
#
_cell.length_a   1.000
_cell.length_b   1.000
_cell.length_c   1.000
_cell.angle_alpha   90.00
_cell.angle_beta   90.00
_cell.angle_gamma   90.00
#
_symmetry.space_group_name_H-M   'P 1'
#
loop_
_entity.id
_entity.type
_entity.pdbx_description
1 polymer ?
#
loop_
_entity_poly.entity_id
_entity_poly.type
_entity_poly.pdbx_seq_one_letter_code
_entity_poly.pdbx_strand_id
1 'polypeptide(L)' 'AYYADAYMPVFQQYHLQDYFQLPAFVQADAYVNLRINRVRLFFKMSNVTQGLLTTNYYAAYLHPAMGNVFGYGVKWLLFD' A
#
# COMPACT_ATOMS: atom_id res chain seq x y z
N ALA A 1 11.04 15.69 3.05
CA ALA A 1 12.05 14.65 2.80
C ALA A 1 12.88 14.52 4.07
N TYR A 2 13.01 13.30 4.62
CA TYR A 2 13.48 13.02 5.98
C TYR A 2 14.44 11.82 5.98
N TYR A 3 15.45 11.82 6.85
CA TYR A 3 16.36 10.68 7.03
C TYR A 3 15.73 9.70 8.01
N ALA A 4 15.05 8.69 7.46
CA ALA A 4 14.42 7.66 8.28
C ALA A 4 15.48 6.66 8.77
N ASP A 5 15.33 6.21 10.01
CA ASP A 5 16.12 5.13 10.59
C ASP A 5 16.04 3.88 9.71
N ALA A 6 17.18 3.20 9.53
CA ALA A 6 17.23 1.94 8.82
C ALA A 6 16.81 0.78 9.74
N TYR A 7 16.08 -0.17 9.18
CA TYR A 7 15.66 -1.38 9.91
C TYR A 7 16.70 -2.50 9.72
N MET A 8 17.14 -3.11 10.83
CA MET A 8 18.05 -4.25 10.80
C MET A 8 17.25 -5.55 11.06
N PRO A 9 16.98 -6.38 10.03
CA PRO A 9 16.11 -7.54 10.18
C PRO A 9 16.69 -8.64 11.06
N VAL A 10 18.03 -8.72 11.19
CA VAL A 10 18.72 -9.75 11.98
C VAL A 10 18.41 -9.61 13.48
N PHE A 11 18.37 -8.39 14.00
CA PHE A 11 18.07 -8.11 15.41
C PHE A 11 16.72 -7.44 15.62
N GLN A 12 15.97 -7.18 14.55
CA GLN A 12 14.67 -6.53 14.54
C GLN A 12 14.67 -5.13 15.19
N GLN A 13 15.76 -4.38 15.04
CA GLN A 13 15.94 -3.05 15.63
C GLN A 13 16.13 -1.96 14.55
N TYR A 14 15.74 -0.74 14.88
CA TYR A 14 16.01 0.45 14.08
C TYR A 14 17.33 1.10 14.51
N HIS A 15 18.07 1.64 13.55
CA HIS A 15 19.32 2.36 13.78
C HIS A 15 19.38 3.61 12.90
N LEU A 16 20.07 4.63 13.42
CA LEU A 16 20.22 5.91 12.72
C LEU A 16 21.03 5.70 11.43
N GLN A 17 20.58 6.33 10.35
CA GLN A 17 21.35 6.42 9.11
C GLN A 17 21.17 7.80 8.46
N ASP A 18 22.26 8.35 7.93
CA ASP A 18 22.29 9.71 7.39
C ASP A 18 22.63 9.77 5.89
N TYR A 19 22.72 8.61 5.21
CA TYR A 19 23.15 8.54 3.80
C TYR A 19 21.99 8.52 2.80
N PHE A 20 20.77 8.17 3.22
CA PHE A 20 19.60 8.09 2.35
C PHE A 20 18.44 8.94 2.84
N GLN A 21 17.99 9.87 2.01
CA GLN A 21 16.82 10.69 2.32
C GLN A 21 15.56 10.03 1.78
N LEU A 22 14.61 9.71 2.66
CA LEU A 22 13.33 9.15 2.27
C LEU A 22 12.46 10.27 1.66
N PRO A 23 12.08 10.16 0.38
CA PRO A 23 11.18 11.13 -0.24
C PRO A 23 9.79 11.00 0.38
N ALA A 24 9.10 12.13 0.53
CA ALA A 24 7.70 12.10 0.91
C ALA A 24 6.90 11.52 -0.26
N PHE A 25 6.00 10.58 0.02
CA PHE A 25 5.07 10.03 -0.95
C PHE A 25 3.65 10.09 -0.37
N VAL A 26 2.68 10.24 -1.26
CA VAL A 26 1.26 10.20 -0.90
C VAL A 26 0.72 8.86 -1.33
N GLN A 27 0.13 8.11 -0.40
CA GLN A 27 -0.57 6.88 -0.68
C GLN A 27 -2.08 7.13 -0.71
N ALA A 28 -2.74 6.73 -1.79
CA ALA A 28 -4.19 6.70 -1.87
C ALA A 28 -4.68 5.38 -2.47
N ASP A 29 -5.81 4.92 -1.96
CA ASP A 29 -6.47 3.68 -2.37
C ASP A 29 -7.82 4.02 -3.03
N ALA A 30 -8.16 3.35 -4.14
CA ALA A 30 -9.48 3.41 -4.75
C ALA A 30 -10.30 2.19 -4.37
N TYR A 31 -11.58 2.39 -4.06
CA TYR A 31 -12.48 1.31 -3.68
C TYR A 31 -13.87 1.53 -4.28
N VAL A 32 -14.41 0.48 -4.90
CA VAL A 32 -15.75 0.46 -5.48
C VAL A 32 -16.50 -0.77 -4.99
N ASN A 33 -17.76 -0.57 -4.62
CA ASN A 33 -18.65 -1.64 -4.17
C ASN A 33 -19.97 -1.57 -4.95
N LEU A 34 -20.36 -2.69 -5.54
CA LEU A 34 -21.58 -2.83 -6.33
C LEU A 34 -22.48 -3.89 -5.69
N ARG A 35 -23.76 -3.57 -5.54
CA ARG A 35 -24.77 -4.54 -5.08
C ARG A 35 -25.75 -4.84 -6.20
N ILE A 36 -25.86 -6.11 -6.56
CA ILE A 36 -26.80 -6.63 -7.55
C ILE A 36 -27.67 -7.67 -6.86
N ASN A 37 -28.90 -7.29 -6.49
CA ASN A 37 -29.82 -8.12 -5.71
C ASN A 37 -29.16 -8.68 -4.42
N ARG A 38 -28.78 -9.97 -4.45
CA ARG A 38 -28.15 -10.74 -3.36
C ARG A 38 -26.62 -10.87 -3.46
N VAL A 39 -26.04 -10.45 -4.59
CA VAL A 39 -24.61 -10.51 -4.86
C VAL A 39 -24.01 -9.13 -4.59
N ARG A 40 -22.89 -9.10 -3.86
CA ARG A 40 -22.08 -7.90 -3.65
C ARG A 40 -20.72 -8.11 -4.30
N LEU A 41 -20.33 -7.20 -5.17
CA LEU A 41 -19.02 -7.18 -5.83
C LEU A 41 -18.20 -6.06 -5.22
N PHE A 42 -16.94 -6.32 -4.93
CA PHE A 42 -16.00 -5.28 -4.54
C PHE A 42 -14.79 -5.29 -5.45
N PHE A 43 -14.27 -4.10 -5.70
CA PHE A 43 -13.03 -3.86 -6.41
C PHE A 43 -12.22 -2.87 -5.59
N LYS A 44 -10.97 -3.21 -5.30
CA LYS A 44 -10.02 -2.39 -4.57
C LYS A 44 -8.75 -2.25 -5.38
N MET A 45 -8.22 -1.05 -5.45
CA MET A 45 -6.90 -0.78 -5.97
C MET A 45 -6.11 -0.04 -4.88
N SER A 46 -5.08 -0.69 -4.35
CA SER A 46 -4.20 -0.10 -3.34
C SER A 46 -3.03 0.61 -4.01
N ASN A 47 -2.57 1.71 -3.41
CA ASN A 47 -1.48 2.55 -3.94
C ASN A 47 -1.71 3.03 -5.39
N VAL A 48 -2.88 3.57 -5.69
CA VAL A 48 -3.22 4.09 -7.03
C VAL A 48 -2.30 5.25 -7.45
N THR A 49 -1.76 5.97 -6.47
CA THR A 49 -0.80 7.07 -6.69
C THR A 49 0.55 6.58 -7.22
N GLN A 50 0.88 5.30 -7.01
CA GLN A 50 2.10 4.67 -7.49
C GLN A 50 1.97 4.41 -9.00
N GLY A 51 2.68 5.23 -9.78
CA GLY A 51 2.64 5.22 -11.25
C GLY A 51 1.98 6.46 -11.88
N LEU A 52 1.18 7.22 -11.10
CA LEU A 52 0.57 8.49 -11.56
C LEU A 52 1.32 9.72 -11.06
N LEU A 53 1.73 9.72 -9.78
CA LEU A 53 2.33 10.90 -9.14
C LEU A 53 3.76 10.64 -8.66
N THR A 54 4.04 9.43 -8.18
CA THR A 54 5.35 9.09 -7.63
C THR A 54 5.69 7.63 -7.91
N THR A 55 6.97 7.33 -8.11
CA THR A 55 7.50 5.95 -8.24
C THR A 55 8.19 5.49 -6.97
N ASN A 56 8.35 6.38 -5.98
CA ASN A 56 9.04 6.11 -4.72
C ASN A 56 8.02 5.74 -3.64
N TYR A 57 8.08 4.51 -3.15
CA TYR A 57 7.15 3.96 -2.16
C TYR A 57 7.90 3.23 -1.04
N TYR A 58 9.11 3.65 -0.68
CA TYR A 58 9.87 3.00 0.38
C TYR A 58 9.31 3.40 1.76
N ALA A 59 8.99 2.40 2.59
CA ALA A 59 8.57 2.62 3.97
C ALA A 59 9.77 2.83 4.91
N ALA A 60 10.90 2.19 4.60
CA ALA A 60 12.19 2.41 5.26
C ALA A 60 13.32 2.17 4.24
N TYR A 61 14.57 2.49 4.62
CA TYR A 61 15.72 2.24 3.74
C TYR A 61 15.77 0.77 3.30
N LEU A 62 15.83 0.52 1.99
CA LEU A 62 15.78 -0.81 1.34
C LEU A 62 14.51 -1.64 1.62
N HIS A 63 13.47 -1.04 2.21
CA HIS A 63 12.20 -1.70 2.48
C HIS A 63 11.07 -1.04 1.68
N PRO A 64 10.70 -1.61 0.52
CA PRO A 64 9.58 -1.10 -0.25
C PRO A 64 8.27 -1.29 0.53
N ALA A 65 7.39 -0.29 0.50
CA ALA A 65 6.03 -0.43 0.96
C ALA A 65 5.23 -1.33 0.01
N MET A 66 3.95 -1.54 0.32
CA MET A 66 3.06 -2.26 -0.57
C MET A 66 2.99 -1.54 -1.92
N GLY A 67 3.12 -2.31 -3.01
CA GLY A 67 3.03 -1.78 -4.36
C GLY A 67 1.60 -1.42 -4.78
N ASN A 68 1.42 -1.10 -6.06
CA ASN A 68 0.10 -1.02 -6.69
C ASN A 68 -0.49 -2.42 -6.80
N VAL A 69 -1.59 -2.66 -6.09
CA VAL A 69 -2.23 -3.99 -6.00
C VAL A 69 -3.71 -3.85 -6.31
N PHE A 70 -4.18 -4.63 -7.29
CA PHE A 70 -5.60 -4.76 -7.62
C PHE A 70 -6.18 -6.02 -6.98
N GLY A 71 -7.25 -5.85 -6.21
CA GLY A 71 -8.02 -6.93 -5.60
C GLY A 71 -9.49 -6.81 -5.96
N TYR A 72 -10.15 -7.94 -6.15
CA TYR A 72 -11.59 -8.00 -6.40
C TYR A 72 -12.20 -9.16 -5.64
N GLY A 73 -13.51 -9.14 -5.45
CA GLY A 73 -14.19 -10.30 -4.91
C GLY A 73 -15.70 -10.19 -4.96
N VAL A 74 -16.32 -11.34 -4.67
CA VAL A 74 -17.76 -11.57 -4.77
C VAL A 74 -18.24 -12.13 -3.45
N LYS A 75 -19.22 -11.47 -2.84
CA LYS A 75 -19.95 -11.97 -1.69
C LYS A 75 -21.37 -12.32 -2.14
N TRP A 76 -21.68 -13.61 -2.15
CA TRP A 76 -23.00 -14.12 -2.46
C TRP A 76 -23.63 -14.73 -1.22
N LEU A 77 -24.70 -14.10 -0.73
CA LEU A 77 -25.55 -14.67 0.30
C LEU A 77 -26.51 -15.67 -0.35
N LEU A 78 -26.32 -16.97 -0.06
CA LEU A 78 -27.12 -18.06 -0.61
C LEU A 78 -28.52 -18.16 0.04
N PHE A 79 -28.63 -17.64 1.26
CA PHE A 79 -29.86 -17.58 2.04
C PHE A 79 -30.18 -16.11 2.36
N ASP A 80 -31.47 -15.81 2.44
CA ASP A 80 -32.01 -14.52 2.91
C ASP A 80 -32.07 -14.50 4.44
#